data_AF-A0A7C5Q9Y6-F1
#
_entry.id   AF-A0A7C5Q9Y6-F1
#
_cell.length_a   1.000
_cell.length_b   1.000
_cell.length_c   1.000
_cell.angle_alpha   90.00
_cell.angle_beta   90.00
_cell.angle_gamma   90.00
#
_symmetry.space_group_name_H-M   'P 1'
#
loop_
_entity.id
_entity.type
_entity.pdbx_description
1 polymer ?
#
loop_
_entity_poly.entity_id
_entity_poly.type
_entity_poly.pdbx_seq_one_letter_code
_entity_poly.pdbx_strand_id
1 'polypeptide(L)'
;LEEAAKKRPVTAGLLVATAKMYMELGEMEKAIDKLKEALKKDDSNMNARFNLGVALYKMKDYESSLKQFEEVAKFNPHYPDLSLYRGLLYEAKGDNEKAMEFYNEAIKVNPDDENVLLRAIEIFVASENFDRAEPLVSKVMGKNPGNSDAVYYMGRILLGQGKLVDALNYFEKAIKLNPHKGLYHLWAGITCDNIGNFPAALQYSEKAIELDPSLAKAYYLSGKIKVKMKLIRDGKEDLKKALELDSGIIDVWGPLGIALEEERNFKEAIIAYSKYLAKNINDYEIHCRMAMLLYERGDINEAKEHFQKCVDISRKSAPDSKWRFTALYYLGKIEENSGNINGAIKYYEEYLRGAPQSAIDREDVQKHLENLSKKQ
;
A
#
# COMPACT_ATOMS: atom_id res chain seq x y z
N LEU A 1 -19.03 -42.30 11.39
CA LEU A 1 -20.03 -41.41 12.04
C LEU A 1 -21.42 -41.54 11.41
N GLU A 2 -21.54 -41.60 10.07
CA GLU A 2 -22.83 -41.91 9.42
C GLU A 2 -23.42 -43.28 9.83
N GLU A 3 -22.58 -44.30 10.00
CA GLU A 3 -23.00 -45.59 10.59
C GLU A 3 -23.42 -45.49 12.07
N ALA A 4 -22.83 -44.56 12.83
CA ALA A 4 -23.21 -44.33 14.22
C ALA A 4 -24.55 -43.56 14.32
N ALA A 5 -24.81 -42.66 13.36
CA ALA A 5 -26.09 -41.96 13.21
C ALA A 5 -27.25 -42.88 12.79
N LYS A 6 -26.96 -44.03 12.15
CA LYS A 6 -27.96 -45.06 11.85
C LYS A 6 -28.38 -45.91 13.07
N LYS A 7 -27.59 -45.91 14.16
CA LYS A 7 -27.80 -46.77 15.35
C LYS A 7 -28.14 -46.02 16.64
N ARG A 8 -28.14 -44.68 16.63
CA ARG A 8 -28.51 -43.81 17.77
C ARG A 8 -29.37 -42.64 17.29
N PRO A 9 -30.29 -42.12 18.12
CA PRO A 9 -31.09 -40.95 17.76
C PRO A 9 -30.17 -39.76 17.45
N VAL A 10 -30.42 -39.08 16.32
CA VAL A 10 -29.65 -37.91 15.89
C VAL A 10 -29.92 -36.76 16.86
N THR A 11 -28.95 -36.48 17.73
CA THR A 11 -28.97 -35.36 18.69
C THR A 11 -28.40 -34.09 18.08
N ALA A 12 -28.77 -32.92 18.64
CA ALA A 12 -28.16 -31.65 18.25
C ALA A 12 -26.63 -31.67 18.40
N GLY A 13 -26.12 -32.28 19.49
CA GLY A 13 -24.67 -32.42 19.69
C GLY A 13 -23.95 -33.23 18.62
N LEU A 14 -24.56 -34.33 18.13
CA LEU A 14 -23.98 -35.13 17.03
C LEU A 14 -23.95 -34.33 15.72
N LEU A 15 -24.99 -33.54 15.45
CA LEU A 15 -25.05 -32.68 14.28
C LEU A 15 -23.99 -31.57 14.34
N VAL A 16 -23.78 -30.94 15.50
CA VAL A 16 -22.71 -29.95 15.70
C VAL A 16 -21.33 -30.57 15.48
N ALA A 17 -21.08 -31.75 16.04
CA ALA A 17 -19.81 -32.45 15.82
C ALA A 17 -19.60 -32.80 14.34
N THR A 18 -20.66 -33.21 13.64
CA THR A 18 -20.62 -33.49 12.20
C THR A 18 -20.33 -32.23 11.39
N ALA A 19 -20.95 -31.11 11.74
CA ALA A 19 -20.68 -29.84 11.09
C ALA A 19 -19.24 -29.38 11.27
N LYS A 20 -18.67 -29.52 12.47
CA LYS A 20 -17.26 -29.16 12.72
C LYS A 20 -16.30 -29.95 11.83
N MET A 21 -16.54 -31.25 11.62
CA MET A 21 -15.75 -32.04 10.66
C MET A 21 -15.88 -31.49 9.24
N TYR A 22 -17.10 -31.15 8.79
CA TYR A 22 -17.28 -30.52 7.48
C TYR A 22 -16.56 -29.17 7.37
N MET A 23 -16.54 -28.36 8.45
CA MET A 23 -15.78 -27.10 8.48
C MET A 23 -14.27 -27.32 8.38
N GLU A 24 -13.74 -28.38 9.00
CA GLU A 24 -12.33 -28.78 8.89
C GLU A 24 -11.98 -29.28 7.49
N LEU A 25 -12.91 -29.99 6.84
CA LEU A 25 -12.77 -30.45 5.44
C LEU A 25 -13.00 -29.33 4.41
N GLY A 26 -13.38 -28.12 4.83
CA GLY A 26 -13.69 -27.01 3.94
C GLY A 26 -15.08 -27.09 3.28
N GLU A 27 -15.89 -28.10 3.61
CA GLU A 27 -17.24 -28.30 3.08
C GLU A 27 -18.27 -27.43 3.83
N MET A 28 -18.12 -26.11 3.73
CA MET A 28 -18.89 -25.14 4.52
C MET A 28 -20.40 -25.24 4.34
N GLU A 29 -20.88 -25.53 3.13
CA GLU A 29 -22.32 -25.69 2.84
C GLU A 29 -22.92 -26.87 3.62
N LYS A 30 -22.24 -28.03 3.62
CA LYS A 30 -22.69 -29.20 4.39
C LYS A 30 -22.63 -28.93 5.89
N ALA A 31 -21.62 -28.18 6.35
CA ALA A 31 -21.55 -27.75 7.75
C ALA A 31 -22.75 -26.88 8.13
N ILE A 32 -23.08 -25.88 7.31
CA ILE A 32 -24.21 -24.98 7.52
C ILE A 32 -25.52 -25.78 7.61
N ASP A 33 -25.74 -26.75 6.72
CA ASP A 33 -26.94 -27.58 6.75
C ASP A 33 -27.07 -28.37 8.05
N LYS A 34 -25.99 -28.98 8.51
CA LYS A 34 -25.98 -29.73 9.78
C LYS A 34 -26.17 -28.82 10.99
N LEU A 35 -25.67 -27.59 10.97
CA LEU A 35 -25.87 -26.63 12.06
C LEU A 35 -27.32 -26.12 12.08
N LYS A 36 -27.93 -25.89 10.92
CA LYS A 36 -29.36 -25.57 10.82
C LYS A 36 -30.24 -26.72 11.30
N GLU A 37 -29.91 -27.97 10.96
CA GLU A 37 -30.59 -29.15 11.51
C GLU A 37 -30.44 -29.24 13.03
N ALA A 38 -29.26 -28.92 13.57
CA ALA A 38 -29.02 -28.91 15.01
C ALA A 38 -29.91 -27.87 15.71
N LEU A 39 -29.99 -26.65 15.16
CA LEU A 39 -30.83 -25.57 15.69
C LEU A 39 -32.34 -25.85 15.57
N LYS A 40 -32.77 -26.61 14.56
CA LYS A 40 -34.17 -27.09 14.50
C LYS A 40 -34.52 -28.06 15.63
N LYS A 41 -33.55 -28.80 16.15
CA LYS A 41 -33.75 -29.73 17.29
C LYS A 41 -33.60 -29.03 18.63
N ASP A 42 -32.71 -28.05 18.71
CA ASP A 42 -32.41 -27.27 19.90
C ASP A 42 -31.97 -25.86 19.48
N ASP A 43 -32.92 -24.93 19.42
CA ASP A 43 -32.65 -23.54 19.01
C ASP A 43 -31.82 -22.77 20.04
N SER A 44 -31.78 -23.26 21.29
CA SER A 44 -30.96 -22.71 22.37
C SER A 44 -29.49 -23.15 22.32
N ASN A 45 -29.12 -23.97 21.33
CA ASN A 45 -27.76 -24.50 21.22
C ASN A 45 -26.76 -23.43 20.76
N MET A 46 -26.18 -22.69 21.70
CA MET A 46 -25.22 -21.63 21.41
C MET A 46 -23.97 -22.11 20.67
N ASN A 47 -23.57 -23.37 20.86
CA ASN A 47 -22.45 -23.98 20.12
C ASN A 47 -22.82 -24.17 18.64
N ALA A 48 -24.02 -24.69 18.34
CA ALA A 48 -24.51 -24.78 16.97
C ALA A 48 -24.63 -23.39 16.32
N ARG A 49 -25.17 -22.43 17.05
CA ARG A 49 -25.39 -21.06 16.57
C ARG A 49 -24.07 -20.32 16.30
N PHE A 50 -23.11 -20.43 17.21
CA PHE A 50 -21.77 -19.87 17.04
C PHE A 50 -21.05 -20.47 15.82
N ASN A 51 -20.99 -21.80 15.70
CA ASN A 51 -20.34 -22.43 14.54
C ASN A 51 -21.08 -22.10 13.23
N LEU A 52 -22.40 -21.88 13.27
CA LEU A 52 -23.14 -21.43 12.09
C LEU A 52 -22.67 -20.03 11.67
N GLY A 53 -22.52 -19.12 12.64
CA GLY A 53 -21.92 -17.80 12.42
C GLY A 53 -20.52 -17.89 11.80
N VAL A 54 -19.65 -18.77 12.32
CA VAL A 54 -18.29 -18.98 11.79
C VAL A 54 -18.31 -19.54 10.35
N ALA A 55 -19.15 -20.53 10.06
CA ALA A 55 -19.26 -21.11 8.72
C ALA A 55 -19.79 -20.08 7.71
N LEU A 56 -20.78 -19.27 8.10
CA LEU A 56 -21.32 -18.17 7.28
C LEU A 56 -20.26 -17.08 7.02
N TYR A 57 -19.45 -16.73 8.03
CA TYR A 57 -18.33 -15.81 7.87
C TYR A 57 -17.33 -16.31 6.83
N LYS A 58 -16.94 -17.59 6.89
CA LYS A 58 -16.03 -18.20 5.91
C LYS A 58 -16.61 -18.24 4.49
N MET A 59 -17.93 -18.33 4.38
CA MET A 59 -18.67 -18.19 3.11
C MET A 59 -18.87 -16.74 2.66
N LYS A 60 -18.34 -15.75 3.40
CA LYS A 60 -18.50 -14.31 3.17
C LYS A 60 -19.95 -13.81 3.29
N ASP A 61 -20.85 -14.60 3.86
CA ASP A 61 -22.20 -14.15 4.25
C ASP A 61 -22.14 -13.42 5.60
N TYR A 62 -21.58 -12.21 5.56
CA TYR A 62 -21.33 -11.41 6.76
C TYR A 62 -22.60 -10.92 7.45
N GLU A 63 -23.72 -10.78 6.73
CA GLU A 63 -24.99 -10.36 7.32
C GLU A 63 -25.62 -11.49 8.14
N SER A 64 -25.72 -12.69 7.57
CA SER A 64 -26.26 -13.84 8.30
C SER A 64 -25.34 -14.26 9.44
N SER A 65 -24.02 -14.17 9.24
CA SER A 65 -23.02 -14.44 10.28
C SER A 65 -23.22 -13.53 11.48
N LEU A 66 -23.35 -12.21 11.25
CA LEU A 66 -23.55 -11.23 12.32
C LEU A 66 -24.81 -11.52 13.12
N LYS A 67 -25.92 -11.86 12.47
CA LYS A 67 -27.18 -12.24 13.15
C LYS A 67 -26.96 -13.42 14.09
N GLN A 68 -26.19 -14.44 13.69
CA GLN A 68 -25.91 -15.58 14.57
C GLN A 68 -25.06 -15.17 15.77
N PHE A 69 -24.03 -14.35 15.56
CA PHE A 69 -23.19 -13.86 16.66
C PHE A 69 -23.92 -12.93 17.62
N GLU A 70 -24.83 -12.08 17.14
CA GLU A 70 -25.68 -11.24 18.00
C GLU A 70 -26.59 -12.07 18.90
N GLU A 71 -27.17 -13.14 18.36
CA GLU A 71 -27.97 -14.07 19.17
C GLU A 71 -27.10 -14.78 20.21
N VAL A 72 -25.89 -15.25 19.87
CA VAL A 72 -24.97 -15.81 20.87
C VAL A 72 -24.62 -14.77 21.95
N ALA A 73 -24.35 -13.52 21.54
CA ALA A 73 -24.02 -12.42 22.46
C ALA A 73 -25.15 -12.08 23.44
N LYS A 74 -26.42 -12.18 23.02
CA LYS A 74 -27.58 -11.96 23.90
C LYS A 74 -27.62 -12.92 25.09
N PHE A 75 -27.22 -14.18 24.88
CA PHE A 75 -27.21 -15.20 25.93
C PHE A 75 -25.90 -15.25 26.70
N ASN A 76 -24.76 -15.13 26.01
CA ASN A 76 -23.44 -15.10 26.62
C ASN A 76 -22.52 -14.10 25.89
N PRO A 77 -22.39 -12.86 26.41
CA PRO A 77 -21.49 -11.85 25.85
C PRO A 77 -20.02 -12.26 25.83
N HIS A 78 -19.60 -13.17 26.73
CA HIS A 78 -18.24 -13.67 26.84
C HIS A 78 -18.10 -15.10 26.31
N TYR A 79 -18.93 -15.48 25.33
CA TYR A 79 -18.81 -16.76 24.67
C TYR A 79 -17.41 -16.90 24.04
N PRO A 80 -16.72 -18.05 24.20
CA PRO A 80 -15.36 -18.23 23.66
C PRO A 80 -15.26 -17.83 22.18
N ASP A 81 -14.21 -17.10 21.84
CA ASP A 81 -13.90 -16.59 20.49
C ASP A 81 -14.95 -15.65 19.87
N LEU A 82 -16.06 -15.34 20.54
CA LEU A 82 -17.12 -14.51 19.99
C LEU A 82 -16.63 -13.10 19.64
N SER A 83 -15.93 -12.44 20.55
CA SER A 83 -15.37 -11.10 20.28
C SER A 83 -14.33 -11.16 19.15
N LEU A 84 -13.49 -12.21 19.07
CA LEU A 84 -12.58 -12.40 17.93
C LEU A 84 -13.35 -12.45 16.60
N TYR A 85 -14.38 -13.30 16.48
CA TYR A 85 -15.13 -13.43 15.23
C TYR A 85 -15.98 -12.20 14.90
N ARG A 86 -16.50 -11.49 15.89
CA ARG A 86 -17.15 -10.19 15.65
C ARG A 86 -16.15 -9.16 15.14
N GLY A 87 -14.94 -9.12 15.70
CA GLY A 87 -13.85 -8.28 15.21
C GLY A 87 -13.48 -8.59 13.77
N LEU A 88 -13.26 -9.87 13.44
CA LEU A 88 -12.97 -10.35 12.08
C LEU A 88 -14.06 -9.98 11.07
N LEU A 89 -15.33 -9.97 11.50
CA LEU A 89 -16.47 -9.62 10.67
C LEU A 89 -16.49 -8.12 10.35
N TYR A 90 -16.21 -7.26 11.34
CA TYR A 90 -16.12 -5.81 11.10
C TYR A 90 -14.88 -5.43 10.30
N GLU A 91 -13.76 -6.11 10.53
CA GLU A 91 -12.55 -5.97 9.72
C GLU A 91 -12.83 -6.31 8.25
N ALA A 92 -13.53 -7.42 7.98
CA ALA A 92 -13.91 -7.82 6.62
C ALA A 92 -14.89 -6.82 5.95
N LYS A 93 -15.60 -6.02 6.72
CA LYS A 93 -16.45 -4.91 6.24
C LYS A 93 -15.69 -3.58 6.09
N GLY A 94 -14.41 -3.54 6.49
CA GLY A 94 -13.58 -2.33 6.49
C GLY A 94 -13.80 -1.41 7.69
N ASP A 95 -14.59 -1.81 8.69
CA ASP A 95 -14.84 -1.04 9.91
C ASP A 95 -13.80 -1.40 10.98
N ASN A 96 -12.60 -0.87 10.80
CA ASN A 96 -11.46 -1.16 11.67
C ASN A 96 -11.65 -0.62 13.10
N GLU A 97 -12.39 0.48 13.27
CA GLU A 97 -12.66 1.05 14.59
C GLU A 97 -13.48 0.06 15.41
N LYS A 98 -14.58 -0.44 14.84
CA LYS A 98 -15.43 -1.43 15.49
C LYS A 98 -14.77 -2.80 15.63
N ALA A 99 -13.94 -3.19 14.66
CA ALA A 99 -13.12 -4.40 14.79
C ALA A 99 -12.21 -4.32 16.03
N MET A 100 -11.57 -3.17 16.25
CA MET A 100 -10.71 -2.93 17.40
C MET A 100 -11.45 -2.92 18.74
N GLU A 101 -12.70 -2.47 18.80
CA GLU A 101 -13.53 -2.61 20.01
C GLU A 101 -13.63 -4.07 20.43
N PHE A 102 -13.98 -4.97 19.50
CA PHE A 102 -14.11 -6.39 19.79
C PHE A 102 -12.76 -7.08 20.03
N TYR A 103 -11.69 -6.69 19.33
CA TYR A 103 -10.35 -7.21 19.64
C TYR A 103 -9.89 -6.80 21.04
N ASN A 104 -10.19 -5.58 21.49
CA ASN A 104 -9.90 -5.16 22.85
C ASN A 104 -10.72 -5.96 23.89
N GLU A 105 -11.98 -6.29 23.60
CA GLU A 105 -12.76 -7.21 24.46
C GLU A 105 -12.12 -8.60 24.52
N ALA A 106 -11.73 -9.17 23.38
CA ALA A 106 -11.08 -10.47 23.32
C ALA A 106 -9.74 -10.48 24.08
N ILE A 107 -8.94 -9.42 23.96
CA ILE A 107 -7.69 -9.24 24.72
C ILE A 107 -7.94 -9.11 26.22
N LYS A 108 -9.05 -8.48 26.66
CA LYS A 108 -9.38 -8.44 28.11
C LYS A 108 -9.68 -9.82 28.67
N VAL A 109 -10.33 -10.69 27.89
CA VAL A 109 -10.67 -12.06 28.29
C VAL A 109 -9.45 -12.97 28.26
N ASN A 110 -8.68 -12.93 27.17
CA ASN A 110 -7.43 -13.65 27.02
C ASN A 110 -6.33 -12.71 26.53
N PRO A 111 -5.56 -12.10 27.45
CA PRO A 111 -4.52 -11.13 27.08
C PRO A 111 -3.42 -11.70 26.21
N ASP A 112 -3.28 -13.03 26.17
CA ASP A 112 -2.16 -13.74 25.57
C ASP A 112 -2.55 -14.49 24.30
N ASP A 113 -3.78 -14.28 23.79
CA ASP A 113 -4.22 -14.83 22.52
C ASP A 113 -3.42 -14.23 21.35
N GLU A 114 -2.45 -14.99 20.85
CA GLU A 114 -1.59 -14.56 19.75
C GLU A 114 -2.38 -14.16 18.50
N ASN A 115 -3.48 -14.85 18.18
CA ASN A 115 -4.26 -14.56 16.98
C ASN A 115 -4.95 -13.20 17.10
N VAL A 116 -5.56 -12.92 18.25
CA VAL A 116 -6.22 -11.63 18.51
C VAL A 116 -5.19 -10.51 18.54
N LEU A 117 -4.04 -10.74 19.20
CA LEU A 117 -2.96 -9.76 19.27
C LEU A 117 -2.44 -9.42 17.86
N LEU A 118 -2.21 -10.40 17.00
CA LEU A 118 -1.76 -10.17 15.63
C LEU A 118 -2.77 -9.38 14.79
N ARG A 119 -4.08 -9.63 14.95
CA ARG A 119 -5.12 -8.82 14.28
C ARG A 119 -5.13 -7.37 14.76
N ALA A 120 -5.01 -7.15 16.07
CA ALA A 120 -4.92 -5.80 16.62
C ALA A 120 -3.64 -5.08 16.15
N ILE A 121 -2.50 -5.78 16.14
CA ILE A 121 -1.22 -5.26 15.62
C ILE A 121 -1.38 -4.84 14.17
N GLU A 122 -1.97 -5.68 13.34
CA GLU A 122 -2.16 -5.40 11.91
C GLU A 122 -2.92 -4.10 11.68
N ILE A 123 -4.03 -3.89 12.40
CA ILE A 123 -4.82 -2.67 12.32
C ILE A 123 -4.02 -1.45 12.81
N PHE A 124 -3.32 -1.56 13.94
CA PHE A 124 -2.52 -0.45 14.46
C PHE A 124 -1.35 -0.10 13.53
N VAL A 125 -0.67 -1.10 12.94
CA VAL A 125 0.41 -0.86 11.96
C VAL A 125 -0.13 -0.25 10.68
N ALA A 126 -1.30 -0.68 10.20
CA ALA A 126 -1.93 -0.13 9.00
C ALA A 126 -2.40 1.32 9.20
N SER A 127 -2.77 1.70 10.42
CA SER A 127 -3.16 3.07 10.80
C SER A 127 -1.98 3.91 11.34
N GLU A 128 -0.75 3.42 11.21
CA GLU A 128 0.48 4.07 11.69
C GLU A 128 0.48 4.40 13.20
N ASN A 129 -0.37 3.74 13.98
CA ASN A 129 -0.43 3.86 15.43
C ASN A 129 0.63 2.99 16.11
N PHE A 130 1.90 3.32 15.87
CA PHE A 130 3.04 2.53 16.30
C PHE A 130 3.17 2.45 17.83
N ASP A 131 2.78 3.50 18.55
CA ASP A 131 2.79 3.54 20.02
C ASP A 131 1.92 2.43 20.64
N ARG A 132 0.81 2.07 19.97
CA ARG A 132 -0.05 0.95 20.40
C ARG A 132 0.38 -0.39 19.82
N ALA A 133 0.96 -0.42 18.63
CA ALA A 133 1.39 -1.66 17.97
C ALA A 133 2.62 -2.28 18.65
N GLU A 134 3.64 -1.47 18.94
CA GLU A 134 4.96 -1.95 19.40
C GLU A 134 4.92 -2.77 20.70
N PRO A 135 4.15 -2.40 21.74
CA PRO A 135 4.01 -3.22 22.94
C PRO A 135 3.37 -4.59 22.67
N LEU A 136 2.37 -4.64 21.78
CA LEU A 136 1.69 -5.88 21.41
C LEU A 136 2.62 -6.79 20.61
N VAL A 137 3.37 -6.23 19.65
CA VAL A 137 4.38 -6.99 18.89
C VAL A 137 5.44 -7.56 19.82
N SER A 138 5.97 -6.73 20.73
CA SER A 138 6.97 -7.14 21.72
C SER A 138 6.46 -8.26 22.62
N LYS A 139 5.18 -8.20 23.00
CA LYS A 139 4.51 -9.25 23.78
C LYS A 139 4.45 -10.57 23.02
N VAL A 140 4.02 -10.56 21.76
CA VAL A 140 3.97 -11.77 20.92
C VAL A 140 5.37 -12.34 20.72
N MET A 141 6.35 -11.52 20.35
CA MET A 141 7.73 -11.96 20.15
C MET A 141 8.38 -12.50 21.42
N GLY A 142 8.07 -11.94 22.59
CA GLY A 142 8.59 -12.42 23.87
C GLY A 142 8.08 -13.82 24.24
N LYS A 143 6.84 -14.14 23.86
CA LYS A 143 6.25 -15.48 24.08
C LYS A 143 6.59 -16.47 22.98
N ASN A 144 6.61 -16.00 21.74
CA ASN A 144 6.86 -16.80 20.55
C ASN A 144 7.87 -16.09 19.62
N PRO A 145 9.18 -16.25 19.89
CA PRO A 145 10.22 -15.64 19.07
C PRO A 145 10.25 -16.13 17.61
N GLY A 146 9.61 -17.27 17.33
CA GLY A 146 9.48 -17.86 16.00
C GLY A 146 8.29 -17.35 15.19
N ASN A 147 7.44 -16.49 15.76
CA ASN A 147 6.31 -15.94 15.03
C ASN A 147 6.79 -14.95 13.94
N SER A 148 6.79 -15.41 12.69
CA SER A 148 7.28 -14.60 11.56
C SER A 148 6.45 -13.34 11.31
N ASP A 149 5.15 -13.35 11.62
CA ASP A 149 4.25 -12.20 11.43
C ASP A 149 4.57 -11.08 12.41
N ALA A 150 4.76 -11.39 13.70
CA ALA A 150 5.15 -10.41 14.70
C ALA A 150 6.52 -9.77 14.36
N VAL A 151 7.49 -10.59 13.94
CA VAL A 151 8.81 -10.10 13.48
C VAL A 151 8.66 -9.18 12.26
N TYR A 152 7.80 -9.54 11.31
CA TYR A 152 7.45 -8.71 10.16
C TYR A 152 6.80 -7.38 10.56
N TYR A 153 5.83 -7.39 11.48
CA TYR A 153 5.19 -6.17 11.96
C TYR A 153 6.16 -5.26 12.72
N MET A 154 7.14 -5.81 13.45
CA MET A 154 8.22 -5.00 14.02
C MET A 154 9.02 -4.29 12.91
N GLY A 155 9.36 -4.99 11.83
CA GLY A 155 9.99 -4.38 10.65
C GLY A 155 9.15 -3.25 10.04
N ARG A 156 7.83 -3.43 9.95
CA ARG A 156 6.90 -2.39 9.49
C ARG A 156 6.89 -1.15 10.39
N ILE A 157 6.88 -1.34 11.70
CA ILE A 157 6.94 -0.26 12.69
C ILE A 157 8.24 0.54 12.52
N LEU A 158 9.38 -0.16 12.47
CA LEU A 158 10.70 0.47 12.32
C LEU A 158 10.83 1.22 10.99
N LEU A 159 10.27 0.67 9.91
CA LEU A 159 10.22 1.34 8.61
C LEU A 159 9.43 2.65 8.70
N GLY A 160 8.26 2.63 9.32
CA GLY A 160 7.44 3.83 9.55
C GLY A 160 8.12 4.87 10.47
N GLN A 161 8.95 4.43 11.40
CA GLN A 161 9.80 5.28 12.23
C GLN A 161 11.07 5.79 11.51
N GLY A 162 11.30 5.41 10.24
CA GLY A 162 12.47 5.80 9.46
C GLY A 162 13.76 5.05 9.81
N LYS A 163 13.70 4.02 10.66
CA LYS A 163 14.85 3.18 11.04
C LYS A 163 15.10 2.10 9.98
N LEU A 164 15.53 2.52 8.80
CA LEU A 164 15.56 1.68 7.58
C LEU A 164 16.43 0.42 7.72
N VAL A 165 17.62 0.55 8.32
CA VAL A 165 18.55 -0.58 8.48
C VAL A 165 17.97 -1.63 9.44
N ASP A 166 17.42 -1.18 10.57
CA ASP A 166 16.80 -2.09 11.53
C ASP A 166 15.55 -2.75 10.93
N ALA A 167 14.73 -1.99 10.21
CA ALA A 167 13.56 -2.53 9.51
C ALA A 167 13.95 -3.66 8.55
N LEU A 168 15.01 -3.47 7.74
CA LEU A 168 15.50 -4.49 6.82
C LEU A 168 15.95 -5.75 7.56
N ASN A 169 16.69 -5.61 8.66
CA ASN A 169 17.13 -6.75 9.49
C ASN A 169 15.92 -7.57 10.01
N TYR A 170 14.84 -6.90 10.41
CA TYR A 170 13.61 -7.56 10.85
C TYR A 170 12.88 -8.26 9.69
N PHE A 171 12.81 -7.64 8.51
CA PHE A 171 12.23 -8.29 7.34
C PHE A 171 13.03 -9.53 6.92
N GLU A 172 14.35 -9.46 6.90
CA GLU A 172 15.20 -10.63 6.63
C GLU A 172 15.02 -11.74 7.67
N LYS A 173 14.84 -11.38 8.94
CA LYS A 173 14.52 -12.35 9.99
C LYS A 173 13.16 -13.00 9.76
N ALA A 174 12.14 -12.24 9.36
CA ALA A 174 10.82 -12.78 9.03
C ALA A 174 10.89 -13.73 7.82
N ILE A 175 11.66 -13.38 6.79
CA ILE A 175 11.93 -14.24 5.61
C ILE A 175 12.62 -15.54 6.03
N LYS A 176 13.61 -15.48 6.93
CA LYS A 176 14.28 -16.70 7.45
C LYS A 176 13.32 -17.63 8.20
N LEU A 177 12.36 -17.06 8.94
CA LEU A 177 11.36 -17.83 9.69
C LEU A 177 10.27 -18.42 8.77
N ASN A 178 9.88 -17.71 7.73
CA ASN A 178 8.93 -18.19 6.73
C ASN A 178 9.29 -17.66 5.32
N PRO A 179 10.03 -18.45 4.52
CA PRO A 179 10.59 -18.01 3.25
C PRO A 179 9.58 -17.98 2.09
N HIS A 180 8.38 -18.51 2.27
CA HIS A 180 7.38 -18.63 1.21
C HIS A 180 6.35 -17.50 1.20
N LYS A 181 6.51 -16.49 2.07
CA LYS A 181 5.58 -15.36 2.18
C LYS A 181 6.06 -14.17 1.35
N GLY A 182 5.53 -14.02 0.14
CA GLY A 182 5.89 -12.95 -0.81
C GLY A 182 5.79 -11.54 -0.21
N LEU A 183 4.83 -11.31 0.70
CA LEU A 183 4.67 -10.04 1.40
C LEU A 183 5.94 -9.61 2.17
N TYR A 184 6.70 -10.53 2.77
CA TYR A 184 7.92 -10.18 3.50
C TYR A 184 9.01 -9.68 2.56
N HIS A 185 9.16 -10.33 1.40
CA HIS A 185 10.07 -9.88 0.35
C HIS A 185 9.66 -8.52 -0.20
N LEU A 186 8.35 -8.27 -0.40
CA LEU A 186 7.87 -6.96 -0.83
C LEU A 186 8.33 -5.85 0.12
N TRP A 187 8.15 -6.01 1.43
CA TRP A 187 8.53 -4.98 2.40
C TRP A 187 10.04 -4.83 2.58
N ALA A 188 10.82 -5.91 2.45
CA ALA A 188 12.28 -5.82 2.34
C ALA A 188 12.68 -5.01 1.10
N GLY A 189 12.04 -5.25 -0.05
CA GLY A 189 12.29 -4.51 -1.30
C GLY A 189 11.95 -3.02 -1.19
N ILE A 190 10.81 -2.68 -0.57
CA ILE A 190 10.43 -1.29 -0.29
C ILE A 190 11.49 -0.61 0.59
N THR A 191 11.97 -1.32 1.61
CA THR A 191 13.01 -0.80 2.51
C THR A 191 14.33 -0.56 1.77
N CYS A 192 14.73 -1.47 0.88
CA CYS A 192 15.91 -1.30 0.03
C CYS A 192 15.78 -0.11 -0.94
N ASP A 193 14.60 0.15 -1.51
CA ASP A 193 14.35 1.35 -2.32
C ASP A 193 14.51 2.63 -1.50
N ASN A 194 14.00 2.65 -0.26
CA ASN A 194 14.16 3.79 0.66
C ASN A 194 15.62 4.02 1.07
N ILE A 195 16.43 2.96 1.16
CA ILE A 195 17.88 3.04 1.39
C ILE A 195 18.62 3.53 0.13
N GLY A 196 18.02 3.38 -1.06
CA GLY A 196 18.66 3.65 -2.35
C GLY A 196 19.43 2.47 -2.93
N ASN A 197 19.30 1.27 -2.34
CA ASN A 197 19.88 0.04 -2.88
C ASN A 197 18.94 -0.59 -3.94
N PHE A 198 18.94 -0.01 -5.14
CA PHE A 198 18.08 -0.45 -6.24
C PHE A 198 18.30 -1.91 -6.68
N PRO A 199 19.53 -2.44 -6.77
CA PRO A 199 19.74 -3.86 -7.08
C PRO A 199 19.07 -4.81 -6.08
N ALA A 200 19.21 -4.55 -4.78
CA ALA A 200 18.56 -5.36 -3.76
C ALA A 200 17.03 -5.19 -3.79
N ALA A 201 16.54 -3.97 -3.98
CA ALA A 201 15.11 -3.69 -4.10
C ALA A 201 14.47 -4.49 -5.25
N LEU A 202 15.15 -4.55 -6.40
CA LEU A 202 14.71 -5.33 -7.56
C LEU A 202 14.65 -6.82 -7.22
N GLN A 203 15.73 -7.39 -6.67
CA GLN A 203 15.79 -8.81 -6.31
C GLN A 203 14.67 -9.21 -5.34
N TYR A 204 14.42 -8.41 -4.31
CA TYR A 204 13.33 -8.66 -3.37
C TYR A 204 11.95 -8.55 -4.03
N SER A 205 11.74 -7.56 -4.90
CA SER A 205 10.47 -7.39 -5.60
C SER A 205 10.17 -8.55 -6.56
N GLU A 206 11.18 -9.05 -7.28
CA GLU A 206 11.06 -10.21 -8.17
C GLU A 206 10.75 -11.48 -7.37
N LYS A 207 11.39 -11.66 -6.20
CA LYS A 207 11.08 -12.78 -5.33
C LYS A 207 9.67 -12.71 -4.75
N ALA A 208 9.19 -11.50 -4.43
CA ALA A 208 7.81 -11.30 -3.99
C ALA A 208 6.81 -11.70 -5.09
N ILE A 209 7.08 -11.32 -6.35
CA ILE A 209 6.26 -11.70 -7.52
C ILE A 209 6.29 -13.21 -7.75
N GLU A 210 7.45 -13.86 -7.63
CA GLU A 210 7.60 -15.31 -7.78
C GLU A 210 6.75 -16.07 -6.75
N LEU A 211 6.76 -15.62 -5.50
CA LEU A 211 6.03 -16.25 -4.40
C LEU A 211 4.53 -15.95 -4.42
N ASP A 212 4.14 -14.75 -4.85
CA ASP A 212 2.74 -14.36 -4.96
C ASP A 212 2.54 -13.43 -6.19
N PRO A 213 2.15 -14.02 -7.34
CA PRO A 213 1.90 -13.28 -8.57
C PRO A 213 0.68 -12.35 -8.52
N SER A 214 -0.09 -12.34 -7.43
CA SER A 214 -1.24 -11.44 -7.25
C SER A 214 -0.86 -10.12 -6.56
N LEU A 215 0.36 -9.99 -6.03
CA LEU A 215 0.83 -8.78 -5.35
C LEU A 215 1.08 -7.63 -6.34
N ALA A 216 0.05 -6.85 -6.64
CA ALA A 216 0.14 -5.66 -7.49
C ALA A 216 1.25 -4.69 -7.07
N LYS A 217 1.43 -4.49 -5.75
CA LYS A 217 2.48 -3.62 -5.19
C LYS A 217 3.90 -4.12 -5.46
N ALA A 218 4.10 -5.43 -5.63
CA ALA A 218 5.40 -5.99 -5.99
C ALA A 218 5.78 -5.69 -7.44
N TYR A 219 4.82 -5.81 -8.36
CA TYR A 219 5.00 -5.35 -9.75
C TYR A 219 5.23 -3.84 -9.83
N TYR A 220 4.49 -3.04 -9.06
CA TYR A 220 4.74 -1.59 -8.99
C TYR A 220 6.18 -1.28 -8.55
N LEU A 221 6.66 -1.92 -7.47
CA LEU A 221 8.02 -1.73 -6.98
C LEU A 221 9.05 -2.14 -8.05
N SER A 222 8.92 -3.35 -8.60
CA SER A 222 9.81 -3.85 -9.66
C SER A 222 9.86 -2.89 -10.84
N GLY A 223 8.70 -2.48 -11.34
CA GLY A 223 8.58 -1.57 -12.48
C GLY A 223 9.21 -0.19 -12.21
N LYS A 224 8.94 0.39 -11.03
CA LYS A 224 9.58 1.65 -10.60
C LYS A 224 11.10 1.54 -10.57
N ILE A 225 11.64 0.46 -10.00
CA ILE A 225 13.09 0.23 -9.90
C ILE A 225 13.71 0.01 -11.28
N LYS A 226 13.10 -0.80 -12.14
CA LYS A 226 13.56 -1.03 -13.52
C LYS A 226 13.61 0.26 -14.33
N VAL A 227 12.61 1.14 -14.21
CA VAL A 227 12.63 2.47 -14.85
C VAL A 227 13.79 3.33 -14.33
N LYS A 228 14.01 3.38 -13.00
CA LYS A 228 15.16 4.07 -12.40
C LYS A 228 16.50 3.53 -12.93
N MET A 229 16.59 2.23 -13.15
CA MET A 229 17.76 1.53 -13.69
C MET A 229 17.88 1.57 -15.22
N LYS A 230 17.04 2.34 -15.92
CA LYS A 230 16.99 2.46 -17.39
C LYS A 230 16.61 1.16 -18.13
N LEU A 231 16.03 0.19 -17.44
CA LEU A 231 15.38 -1.00 -18.02
C LEU A 231 13.93 -0.66 -18.40
N ILE A 232 13.79 0.27 -19.36
CA ILE A 232 12.51 0.95 -19.62
C ILE A 232 11.40 -0.01 -20.08
N ARG A 233 11.69 -0.94 -20.99
CA ARG A 233 10.69 -1.87 -21.53
C ARG A 233 10.11 -2.78 -20.45
N ASP A 234 10.99 -3.51 -19.76
CA ASP A 234 10.62 -4.42 -18.69
C ASP A 234 9.92 -3.69 -17.54
N GLY A 235 10.40 -2.50 -17.18
CA GLY A 235 9.78 -1.69 -16.14
C GLY A 235 8.36 -1.26 -16.50
N LYS A 236 8.13 -0.87 -17.75
CA LYS A 236 6.78 -0.52 -18.25
C LYS A 236 5.82 -1.71 -18.24
N GLU A 237 6.30 -2.91 -18.56
CA GLU A 237 5.49 -4.13 -18.51
C GLU A 237 5.05 -4.45 -17.08
N ASP A 238 5.97 -4.39 -16.11
CA ASP A 238 5.65 -4.59 -14.70
C ASP A 238 4.65 -3.53 -14.19
N LEU A 239 4.82 -2.26 -14.56
CA LEU A 239 3.89 -1.19 -14.17
C LEU A 239 2.48 -1.42 -14.75
N LYS A 240 2.38 -1.90 -15.99
CA LYS A 240 1.09 -2.29 -16.57
C LYS A 240 0.49 -3.46 -15.81
N LYS A 241 1.30 -4.46 -15.45
CA LYS A 241 0.81 -5.60 -14.68
C LYS A 241 0.29 -5.21 -13.30
N ALA A 242 0.93 -4.24 -12.65
CA ALA A 242 0.45 -3.68 -11.39
C ALA A 242 -0.96 -3.07 -11.55
N LEU A 243 -1.21 -2.30 -12.61
CA LEU A 243 -2.53 -1.71 -12.89
C LEU A 243 -3.60 -2.73 -13.31
N GLU A 244 -3.21 -3.83 -13.96
CA GLU A 244 -4.12 -4.94 -14.27
C GLU A 244 -4.63 -5.63 -12.99
N LEU A 245 -3.75 -5.81 -12.00
CA LEU A 245 -4.07 -6.45 -10.72
C LEU A 245 -4.80 -5.50 -9.77
N ASP A 246 -4.38 -4.24 -9.73
CA ASP A 246 -4.99 -3.19 -8.92
C ASP A 246 -4.91 -1.84 -9.64
N SER A 247 -6.03 -1.44 -10.24
CA SER A 247 -6.14 -0.15 -10.94
C SER A 247 -6.17 1.07 -9.98
N GLY A 248 -6.27 0.85 -8.67
CA GLY A 248 -6.29 1.87 -7.64
C GLY A 248 -4.91 2.40 -7.24
N ILE A 249 -3.81 1.75 -7.66
CA ILE A 249 -2.45 2.19 -7.32
C ILE A 249 -2.05 3.40 -8.17
N ILE A 250 -2.42 4.59 -7.70
CA ILE A 250 -2.17 5.86 -8.40
C ILE A 250 -0.68 6.14 -8.65
N ASP A 251 0.18 5.67 -7.74
CA ASP A 251 1.63 5.92 -7.79
C ASP A 251 2.33 5.23 -8.96
N VAL A 252 1.67 4.25 -9.62
CA VAL A 252 2.19 3.61 -10.84
C VAL A 252 2.33 4.60 -11.99
N TRP A 253 1.43 5.59 -12.08
CA TRP A 253 1.35 6.47 -13.25
C TRP A 253 2.57 7.40 -13.39
N GLY A 254 3.27 7.74 -12.30
CA GLY A 254 4.48 8.56 -12.34
C GLY A 254 5.63 7.86 -13.07
N PRO A 255 6.11 6.70 -12.57
CA PRO A 255 7.12 5.90 -13.25
C PRO A 255 6.70 5.45 -14.65
N LEU A 256 5.40 5.20 -14.88
CA LEU A 256 4.88 4.83 -16.20
C LEU A 256 5.00 6.00 -17.19
N GLY A 257 4.72 7.23 -16.74
CA GLY A 257 4.93 8.44 -17.53
C GLY A 257 6.40 8.63 -17.91
N ILE A 258 7.33 8.38 -16.98
CA ILE A 258 8.77 8.43 -17.24
C ILE A 258 9.16 7.37 -18.28
N ALA A 259 8.65 6.14 -18.15
CA ALA A 259 8.93 5.10 -19.13
C ALA A 259 8.43 5.47 -20.54
N LEU A 260 7.23 6.04 -20.63
CA LEU A 260 6.63 6.49 -21.90
C LEU A 260 7.38 7.69 -22.50
N GLU A 261 7.85 8.62 -21.66
CA GLU A 261 8.70 9.75 -22.06
C GLU A 261 10.00 9.25 -22.71
N GLU A 262 10.69 8.30 -22.09
CA GLU A 262 11.94 7.71 -22.60
C GLU A 262 11.72 6.94 -23.92
N GLU A 263 10.53 6.37 -24.12
CA GLU A 263 10.11 5.76 -25.40
C GLU A 263 9.64 6.77 -26.45
N ARG A 264 9.69 8.08 -26.14
CA ARG A 264 9.19 9.19 -26.96
C ARG A 264 7.68 9.12 -27.22
N ASN A 265 6.94 8.39 -26.40
CA ASN A 265 5.49 8.37 -26.45
C ASN A 265 4.89 9.52 -25.61
N PHE A 266 5.11 10.75 -26.08
CA PHE A 266 4.86 11.96 -25.30
C PHE A 266 3.38 12.21 -24.98
N LYS A 267 2.46 11.81 -25.88
CA LYS A 267 1.02 11.99 -25.65
C LYS A 267 0.57 11.15 -24.44
N GLU A 268 0.92 9.88 -24.43
CA GLU A 268 0.60 8.97 -23.33
C GLU A 268 1.36 9.32 -22.05
N ALA A 269 2.60 9.82 -22.16
CA ALA A 269 3.37 10.30 -20.99
C ALA A 269 2.66 11.46 -20.28
N ILE A 270 2.17 12.47 -21.03
CA ILE A 270 1.39 13.58 -20.47
C ILE A 270 0.14 13.06 -19.75
N ILE A 271 -0.59 12.11 -20.34
CA ILE A 271 -1.78 11.51 -19.70
C ILE A 271 -1.41 10.80 -18.39
N ALA A 272 -0.31 10.04 -18.38
CA ALA A 272 0.16 9.35 -17.19
C ALA A 272 0.56 10.34 -16.09
N TYR A 273 1.30 11.40 -16.42
CA TYR A 273 1.64 12.47 -15.47
C TYR A 273 0.40 13.18 -14.91
N SER A 274 -0.59 13.49 -15.74
CA SER A 274 -1.86 14.06 -15.27
C SER A 274 -2.58 13.15 -14.27
N LYS A 275 -2.62 11.83 -14.52
CA LYS A 275 -3.23 10.86 -13.59
C LYS A 275 -2.48 10.82 -12.26
N TYR A 276 -1.15 10.77 -12.29
CA TYR A 276 -0.33 10.77 -11.09
C TYR A 276 -0.50 12.06 -10.26
N LEU A 277 -0.42 13.22 -10.91
CA LEU A 277 -0.52 14.54 -10.26
C LEU A 277 -1.91 14.83 -9.68
N ALA A 278 -2.95 14.11 -10.08
CA ALA A 278 -4.28 14.23 -9.48
C ALA A 278 -4.32 13.91 -7.97
N LYS A 279 -3.36 13.12 -7.48
CA LYS A 279 -3.17 12.82 -6.05
C LYS A 279 -1.83 13.30 -5.50
N ASN A 280 -0.79 13.36 -6.33
CA ASN A 280 0.55 13.76 -5.96
C ASN A 280 0.88 15.20 -6.40
N ILE A 281 0.03 16.17 -6.01
CA ILE A 281 0.12 17.57 -6.45
C ILE A 281 1.44 18.29 -6.08
N ASN A 282 2.21 17.72 -5.15
CA ASN A 282 3.47 18.32 -4.67
C ASN A 282 4.71 17.70 -5.32
N ASP A 283 4.55 16.86 -6.36
CA ASP A 283 5.69 16.29 -7.08
C ASP A 283 6.20 17.28 -8.15
N TYR A 284 7.19 18.08 -7.76
CA TYR A 284 7.76 19.11 -8.64
C TYR A 284 8.53 18.51 -9.83
N GLU A 285 9.10 17.30 -9.71
CA GLU A 285 9.80 16.65 -10.83
C GLU A 285 8.80 16.30 -11.92
N ILE A 286 7.68 15.67 -11.56
CA ILE A 286 6.65 15.29 -12.54
C ILE A 286 5.99 16.53 -13.14
N HIS A 287 5.78 17.60 -12.37
CA HIS A 287 5.36 18.88 -12.92
C HIS A 287 6.33 19.44 -13.97
N CYS A 288 7.64 19.41 -13.69
CA CYS A 288 8.65 19.90 -14.64
C CYS A 288 8.69 19.05 -15.92
N ARG A 289 8.70 17.71 -15.78
CA ARG A 289 8.69 16.78 -16.92
C ARG A 289 7.46 16.98 -17.81
N MET A 290 6.28 17.05 -17.22
CA MET A 290 5.04 17.30 -17.95
C MET A 290 5.06 18.66 -18.66
N ALA A 291 5.54 19.71 -17.98
CA ALA A 291 5.64 21.05 -18.55
C ALA A 291 6.56 21.10 -19.77
N MET A 292 7.70 20.41 -19.74
CA MET A 292 8.60 20.32 -20.91
C MET A 292 7.89 19.65 -22.10
N LEU A 293 7.17 18.56 -21.88
CA LEU A 293 6.42 17.89 -22.96
C LEU A 293 5.28 18.76 -23.52
N LEU A 294 4.58 19.51 -22.68
CA LEU A 294 3.56 20.46 -23.10
C LEU A 294 4.15 21.63 -23.89
N TYR A 295 5.32 22.15 -23.46
CA TYR A 295 6.05 23.20 -24.15
C TYR A 295 6.43 22.76 -25.58
N GLU A 296 6.99 21.56 -25.73
CA GLU A 296 7.34 20.99 -27.04
C GLU A 296 6.11 20.71 -27.92
N ARG A 297 4.96 20.39 -27.30
CA ARG A 297 3.68 20.23 -28.02
C ARG A 297 3.05 21.56 -28.46
N GLY A 298 3.52 22.68 -27.90
CA GLY A 298 3.01 24.03 -28.17
C GLY A 298 1.93 24.53 -27.21
N ASP A 299 1.60 23.77 -26.15
CA ASP A 299 0.61 24.18 -25.15
C ASP A 299 1.25 25.08 -24.08
N ILE A 300 1.70 26.25 -24.53
CA ILE A 300 2.55 27.15 -23.76
C ILE A 300 1.90 27.59 -22.44
N ASN A 301 0.58 27.82 -22.42
CA ASN A 301 -0.12 28.24 -21.21
C ASN A 301 -0.13 27.15 -20.12
N GLU A 302 -0.44 25.91 -20.49
CA GLU A 302 -0.43 24.77 -19.56
C GLU A 302 1.00 24.47 -19.10
N ALA A 303 1.97 24.53 -20.02
CA ALA A 303 3.39 24.36 -19.69
C ALA A 303 3.84 25.40 -18.65
N LYS A 304 3.49 26.67 -18.85
CA LYS A 304 3.80 27.76 -17.92
C LYS A 304 3.24 27.50 -16.53
N GLU A 305 1.98 27.07 -16.42
CA GLU A 305 1.36 26.75 -15.13
C GLU A 305 2.12 25.64 -14.40
N HIS A 306 2.47 24.56 -15.10
CA HIS A 306 3.21 23.45 -14.49
C HIS A 306 4.66 23.80 -14.14
N PHE A 307 5.36 24.59 -14.94
CA PHE A 307 6.68 25.11 -14.56
C PHE A 307 6.59 26.00 -13.31
N GLN A 308 5.57 26.85 -13.21
CA GLN A 308 5.36 27.69 -12.04
C GLN A 308 5.11 26.84 -10.78
N LYS A 309 4.25 25.81 -10.87
CA LYS A 309 4.06 24.83 -9.79
C LYS A 309 5.37 24.17 -9.38
N CYS A 310 6.17 23.71 -10.34
CA CYS A 310 7.49 23.14 -10.07
C CYS A 310 8.36 24.11 -9.27
N VAL A 311 8.48 25.37 -9.69
CA VAL A 311 9.27 26.40 -8.99
C VAL A 311 8.74 26.66 -7.59
N ASP A 312 7.44 26.84 -7.41
CA ASP A 312 6.85 27.21 -6.12
C ASP A 312 6.93 26.09 -5.08
N ILE A 313 6.76 24.84 -5.51
CA ILE A 313 6.92 23.66 -4.66
C ILE A 313 8.40 23.47 -4.30
N SER A 314 9.27 23.40 -5.30
CA SER A 314 10.71 23.12 -5.09
C SER A 314 11.42 24.22 -4.31
N ARG A 315 11.01 25.49 -4.43
CA ARG A 315 11.57 26.59 -3.63
C ARG A 315 11.48 26.32 -2.13
N LYS A 316 10.45 25.60 -1.68
CA LYS A 316 10.24 25.25 -0.26
C LYS A 316 10.90 23.92 0.12
N SER A 317 10.79 22.90 -0.72
CA SER A 317 11.19 21.53 -0.38
C SER A 317 12.57 21.12 -0.86
N ALA A 318 13.05 21.67 -1.97
CA ALA A 318 14.30 21.30 -2.63
C ALA A 318 14.87 22.49 -3.43
N PRO A 319 15.34 23.56 -2.76
CA PRO A 319 15.71 24.81 -3.41
C PRO A 319 16.85 24.66 -4.43
N ASP A 320 17.71 23.66 -4.26
CA ASP A 320 18.86 23.39 -5.14
C ASP A 320 18.55 22.30 -6.20
N SER A 321 17.28 21.92 -6.34
CA SER A 321 16.86 20.92 -7.31
C SER A 321 17.12 21.36 -8.74
N LYS A 322 17.75 20.48 -9.55
CA LYS A 322 17.93 20.70 -10.99
C LYS A 322 16.61 21.03 -11.71
N TRP A 323 15.50 20.42 -11.29
CA TRP A 323 14.18 20.60 -11.89
C TRP A 323 13.65 22.02 -11.67
N ARG A 324 13.99 22.65 -10.55
CA ARG A 324 13.67 24.06 -10.30
C ARG A 324 14.34 24.96 -11.32
N PHE A 325 15.64 24.74 -11.55
CA PHE A 325 16.42 25.54 -12.48
C PHE A 325 15.97 25.31 -13.92
N THR A 326 15.69 24.07 -14.31
CA THR A 326 15.06 23.78 -15.61
C THR A 326 13.75 24.54 -15.77
N ALA A 327 12.87 24.53 -14.76
CA ALA A 327 11.61 25.27 -14.82
C ALA A 327 11.82 26.79 -14.93
N LEU A 328 12.77 27.38 -14.18
CA LEU A 328 13.11 28.80 -14.28
C LEU A 328 13.62 29.18 -15.69
N TYR A 329 14.46 28.34 -16.29
CA TYR A 329 14.95 28.56 -17.65
C TYR A 329 13.81 28.58 -18.67
N TYR A 330 12.91 27.59 -18.64
CA TYR A 330 11.76 27.55 -19.55
C TYR A 330 10.77 28.70 -19.30
N LEU A 331 10.53 29.09 -18.04
CA LEU A 331 9.70 30.27 -17.73
C LEU A 331 10.31 31.55 -18.32
N GLY A 332 11.63 31.72 -18.20
CA GLY A 332 12.34 32.83 -18.84
C GLY A 332 12.13 32.86 -20.37
N LYS A 333 12.27 31.71 -21.04
CA LYS A 333 12.02 31.59 -22.48
C LYS A 333 10.59 31.90 -22.88
N ILE A 334 9.61 31.43 -22.09
CA ILE A 334 8.18 31.70 -22.33
C ILE A 334 7.90 33.20 -22.23
N GLU A 335 8.43 33.89 -21.21
CA GLU A 335 8.25 35.35 -21.05
C GLU A 335 9.00 36.14 -22.13
N GLU A 336 10.19 35.70 -22.52
CA GLU A 336 10.95 36.35 -23.60
C GLU A 336 10.19 36.28 -24.92
N ASN A 337 9.64 35.11 -25.26
CA ASN A 337 8.86 34.90 -26.48
C ASN A 337 7.51 35.62 -26.45
N SER A 338 6.94 35.88 -25.27
CA SER A 338 5.70 36.65 -25.13
C SER A 338 5.91 38.16 -25.15
N GLY A 339 7.17 38.63 -25.19
CA GLY A 339 7.53 40.05 -25.14
C GLY A 339 7.58 40.64 -23.72
N ASN A 340 7.38 39.83 -22.68
CA ASN A 340 7.50 40.27 -21.29
C ASN A 340 8.97 40.25 -20.83
N ILE A 341 9.74 41.22 -21.31
CA ILE A 341 11.19 41.33 -21.06
C ILE A 341 11.51 41.33 -19.55
N ASN A 342 10.76 42.08 -18.74
CA ASN A 342 11.00 42.16 -17.29
C ASN A 342 10.72 40.82 -16.59
N GLY A 343 9.69 40.10 -17.04
CA GLY A 343 9.41 38.74 -16.56
C GLY A 343 10.53 37.76 -16.91
N ALA A 344 11.03 37.82 -18.14
CA ALA A 344 12.13 36.97 -18.60
C ALA A 344 13.42 37.20 -17.79
N ILE A 345 13.82 38.46 -17.63
CA ILE A 345 14.99 38.87 -16.84
C ILE A 345 14.88 38.34 -15.41
N LYS A 346 13.72 38.51 -14.76
CA LYS A 346 13.48 38.04 -13.40
C LYS A 346 13.77 36.54 -13.25
N TYR A 347 13.29 35.70 -14.17
CA TYR A 347 13.50 34.26 -14.11
C TYR A 347 14.96 33.87 -14.39
N TYR A 348 15.60 34.49 -15.39
CA TYR A 348 17.01 34.23 -15.70
C TYR A 348 17.96 34.67 -14.58
N GLU A 349 17.69 35.80 -13.93
CA GLU A 349 18.45 36.24 -12.74
C GLU A 349 18.23 35.31 -11.54
N GLU A 350 17.00 34.82 -11.33
CA GLU A 350 16.74 33.83 -10.29
C GLU A 350 17.49 32.51 -10.57
N TYR A 351 17.50 32.06 -11.83
CA TYR A 351 18.28 30.92 -12.27
C TYR A 351 19.77 31.12 -11.97
N LEU A 352 20.38 32.22 -12.43
CA LEU A 352 21.83 32.43 -12.32
C LEU A 352 22.30 32.57 -10.87
N ARG A 353 21.43 33.09 -9.99
CA ARG A 353 21.71 33.19 -8.55
C ARG A 353 21.74 31.85 -7.84
N GLY A 354 20.91 30.89 -8.26
CA GLY A 354 20.76 29.61 -7.55
C GLY A 354 21.42 28.41 -8.23
N ALA A 355 21.47 28.38 -9.56
CA ALA A 355 21.93 27.21 -10.29
C ALA A 355 23.43 26.95 -10.04
N PRO A 356 23.88 25.67 -10.00
CA PRO A 356 25.29 25.33 -9.93
C PRO A 356 26.09 25.95 -11.08
N GLN A 357 27.38 26.24 -10.87
CA GLN A 357 28.26 26.73 -11.93
C GLN A 357 28.46 25.72 -13.06
N SER A 358 28.33 24.43 -12.75
CA SER A 358 28.43 23.33 -13.71
C SER A 358 27.14 23.06 -14.50
N ALA A 359 26.09 23.87 -14.33
CA ALA A 359 24.83 23.68 -15.05
C ALA A 359 25.02 23.95 -16.55
N ILE A 360 24.63 22.99 -17.39
CA ILE A 360 24.90 22.97 -18.83
C ILE A 360 24.20 24.14 -19.54
N ASP A 361 23.02 24.53 -19.07
CA ASP A 361 22.17 25.61 -19.59
C ASP A 361 22.57 27.01 -19.10
N ARG A 362 23.57 27.13 -18.21
CA ARG A 362 23.96 28.40 -17.58
C ARG A 362 24.51 29.43 -18.57
N GLU A 363 25.38 28.99 -19.48
CA GLU A 363 25.95 29.89 -20.50
C GLU A 363 24.87 30.45 -21.43
N ASP A 364 23.88 29.63 -21.77
CA ASP A 364 22.77 30.04 -22.63
C ASP A 364 21.86 31.02 -21.89
N VAL A 365 21.56 30.79 -20.62
CA VAL A 365 20.82 31.74 -19.77
C VAL A 365 21.54 33.09 -19.71
N GLN A 366 22.87 33.09 -19.56
CA GLN A 366 23.65 34.33 -19.53
C GLN A 366 23.57 35.09 -20.86
N LYS A 367 23.67 34.40 -22.01
CA LYS A 367 23.50 35.02 -23.34
C LYS A 367 22.10 35.63 -23.50
N HIS A 368 21.05 34.93 -23.07
CA HIS A 368 19.69 35.46 -23.09
C HIS A 368 19.57 36.74 -22.26
N LEU A 369 20.11 36.73 -21.03
CA LEU A 369 20.09 37.89 -20.14
C LEU A 369 20.83 39.09 -20.74
N GLU A 370 22.04 38.91 -21.25
CA GLU A 370 22.83 39.96 -21.90
C GLU A 370 22.12 40.58 -23.12
N ASN A 371 21.41 39.75 -23.90
CA ASN A 371 20.64 40.22 -25.05
C ASN A 371 19.39 40.99 -24.65
N LEU A 372 18.72 40.60 -23.56
CA LEU A 372 17.54 41.28 -23.04
C LEU A 372 17.90 42.64 -22.41
N SER A 373 19.01 42.72 -21.68
CA SER A 373 19.50 43.99 -21.11
C SER A 373 19.88 45.03 -22.16
N LYS A 374 20.19 44.61 -23.41
CA LYS A 374 20.42 45.54 -24.54
C LYS A 374 19.13 46.04 -25.20
N LYS A 375 17.99 45.41 -24.91
CA LYS A 375 16.67 45.73 -25.47
C LYS A 375 15.81 46.59 -24.54
N GLN A 376 16.22 46.73 -23.26
CA GLN A 376 15.73 47.74 -22.33
C GLN A 376 16.38 49.08 -22.64
#